data_AF-A0A0R2X725-F1
#
_entry.id   AF-A0A0R2X725-F1
#
_cell.length_a   1.000
_cell.length_b   1.000
_cell.length_c   1.000
_cell.angle_alpha   90.00
_cell.angle_beta   90.00
_cell.angle_gamma   90.00
#
_symmetry.space_group_name_H-M   'P 1'
#
loop_
_entity.id
_entity.type
_entity.pdbx_description
1 polymer ?
#
loop_
_entity_poly.entity_id
_entity_poly.type
_entity_poly.pdbx_seq_one_letter_code
_entity_poly.pdbx_strand_id
1 'polypeptide(L)'
;MRDLTSPETLIIRGELTEPPTWFPSYRELTMKLKGTVVAVILIESDRNLRDLYWKWTGRNGGRDYVTDLIFSDEYEPGIKLDARQDRLHPTITAERIVPENLALLTERVSRLAGVGP
;
A
#
# COMPACT_ATOMS: atom_id res chain seq x y z
N MET A 1 3.77 -9.84 -22.18
CA MET A 1 3.13 -8.56 -22.50
C MET A 1 2.32 -8.19 -21.27
N ARG A 2 2.78 -7.24 -20.44
CA ARG A 2 2.00 -6.80 -19.27
C ARG A 2 0.75 -6.11 -19.80
N ASP A 3 -0.41 -6.51 -19.28
CA ASP A 3 -1.68 -5.92 -19.62
C ASP A 3 -1.64 -4.42 -19.23
N LEU A 4 -1.89 -3.52 -20.18
CA LEU A 4 -1.89 -2.07 -19.94
C LEU A 4 -3.03 -1.61 -19.01
N THR A 5 -3.89 -2.55 -18.61
CA THR A 5 -5.02 -2.34 -17.70
C THR A 5 -4.72 -2.74 -16.25
N SER A 6 -3.62 -3.46 -16.01
CA SER A 6 -3.22 -3.85 -14.65
C SER A 6 -2.71 -2.62 -13.89
N PRO A 7 -3.28 -2.27 -12.74
CA PRO A 7 -2.80 -1.15 -11.94
C PRO A 7 -1.34 -1.38 -11.52
N GLU A 8 -0.46 -0.46 -11.95
CA GLU A 8 0.97 -0.52 -11.65
C GLU A 8 1.31 -0.02 -10.24
N THR A 9 0.35 0.62 -9.57
CA THR A 9 0.54 1.31 -8.29
C THR A 9 -0.38 0.74 -7.21
N LEU A 10 0.19 0.48 -6.03
CA LEU A 10 -0.53 0.29 -4.78
C LEU A 10 -0.36 1.54 -3.91
N ILE A 11 -1.46 2.13 -3.49
CA ILE A 11 -1.50 3.26 -2.55
C ILE A 11 -1.89 2.71 -1.18
N ILE A 12 -1.09 2.98 -0.15
CA ILE A 12 -1.38 2.55 1.22
C ILE A 12 -1.63 3.79 2.07
N ARG A 13 -2.77 3.86 2.76
CA ARG A 13 -3.05 4.95 3.72
C ARG A 13 -1.98 4.95 4.83
N GLY A 14 -1.43 6.13 5.14
CA GLY A 14 -0.35 6.31 6.12
C GLY A 14 -0.67 5.71 7.49
N GLU A 15 -1.92 5.79 7.94
CA GLU A 15 -2.43 5.21 9.19
C GLU A 15 -2.24 3.68 9.25
N LEU A 16 -2.16 3.00 8.10
CA LEU A 16 -1.88 1.56 8.04
C LEU A 16 -0.39 1.24 8.10
N THR A 17 0.48 2.23 8.10
CA THR A 17 1.92 2.02 8.29
C THR A 17 2.27 1.97 9.76
N GLU A 18 1.60 2.74 10.63
CA GLU A 18 1.92 2.88 12.04
C GLU A 18 1.12 1.93 12.96
N PRO A 19 1.48 1.76 14.25
CA PRO A 19 0.67 0.99 15.20
C PRO A 19 -0.80 1.46 15.16
N PRO A 20 -1.78 0.56 15.02
CA PRO A 20 -1.77 -0.86 15.41
C PRO A 20 -1.26 -1.85 14.35
N THR A 21 -0.78 -1.42 13.19
CA THR A 21 -0.13 -2.30 12.21
C THR A 21 1.15 -2.91 12.79
N TRP A 22 1.34 -4.21 12.53
CA TRP A 22 2.61 -4.87 12.80
C TRP A 22 3.58 -4.57 11.67
N PHE A 23 4.63 -3.78 11.95
CA PHE A 23 5.59 -3.40 10.93
C PHE A 23 6.21 -4.59 10.16
N PRO A 24 6.54 -5.75 10.79
CA PRO A 24 6.99 -6.91 10.04
C PRO A 24 5.99 -7.37 8.98
N SER A 25 4.69 -7.32 9.30
CA SER A 25 3.61 -7.64 8.38
C SER A 25 3.51 -6.62 7.26
N TYR A 26 3.56 -5.31 7.57
CA TYR A 26 3.63 -4.26 6.55
C TYR A 26 4.79 -4.50 5.58
N ARG A 27 6.00 -4.71 6.12
CA ARG A 27 7.22 -4.96 5.33
C ARG A 27 7.08 -6.21 4.46
N GLU A 28 6.57 -7.30 5.01
CA GLU A 28 6.33 -8.54 4.27
C GLU A 28 5.32 -8.35 3.13
N LEU A 29 4.20 -7.67 3.39
CA LEU A 29 3.20 -7.36 2.37
C LEU A 29 3.81 -6.54 1.24
N THR A 30 4.47 -5.43 1.56
CA THR A 30 5.07 -4.56 0.54
C THR A 30 6.17 -5.28 -0.25
N MET A 31 6.98 -6.11 0.41
CA MET A 31 8.04 -6.89 -0.24
C MET A 31 7.46 -7.96 -1.19
N LYS A 32 6.37 -8.62 -0.79
CA LYS A 32 5.70 -9.64 -1.64
C LYS A 32 5.02 -9.05 -2.86
N LEU A 33 4.56 -7.79 -2.80
CA LEU A 33 3.80 -7.14 -3.86
C LEU A 33 4.66 -6.30 -4.81
N LYS A 34 5.71 -5.64 -4.30
CA LYS A 34 6.58 -4.78 -5.08
C LYS A 34 7.38 -5.61 -6.10
N GLY A 35 7.30 -5.23 -7.38
CA GLY A 35 7.99 -5.87 -8.50
C GLY A 35 7.29 -7.11 -9.06
N THR A 36 6.53 -7.83 -8.23
CA THR A 36 5.77 -9.03 -8.58
C THR A 36 4.35 -8.71 -9.04
N VAL A 37 3.63 -7.89 -8.27
CA VAL A 37 2.21 -7.55 -8.48
C VAL A 37 2.07 -6.10 -8.95
N VAL A 38 2.75 -5.18 -8.29
CA VAL A 38 2.74 -3.75 -8.60
C VAL A 38 4.17 -3.24 -8.79
N ALA A 39 4.35 -2.29 -9.69
CA ALA A 39 5.65 -1.66 -9.93
C ALA A 39 5.94 -0.55 -8.92
N VAL A 40 4.90 0.11 -8.39
CA VAL A 40 4.99 1.28 -7.51
C VAL A 40 4.18 1.04 -6.23
N ILE A 41 4.72 1.48 -5.10
CA ILE A 41 4.01 1.51 -3.82
C ILE A 41 4.15 2.92 -3.25
N LEU A 42 3.03 3.59 -3.01
CA LEU A 42 2.96 4.94 -2.46
C LEU A 42 2.32 4.91 -1.08
N ILE A 43 2.77 5.80 -0.19
CA ILE A 43 2.05 6.08 1.05
C ILE A 43 1.26 7.37 0.86
N GLU A 44 -0.05 7.29 0.99
CA GLU A 44 -0.90 8.48 1.04
C GLU A 44 -0.94 9.02 2.46
N SER A 45 -0.70 10.33 2.61
CA SER A 45 -0.73 11.01 3.90
C SER A 45 -1.41 12.37 3.82
N ASP A 46 -1.89 12.84 4.96
CA ASP A 46 -2.22 14.27 5.11
C ASP A 46 -0.91 15.08 5.16
N ARG A 47 -0.92 16.29 4.60
CA ARG A 47 0.29 17.13 4.45
C ARG A 47 1.02 17.36 5.78
N ASN A 48 0.29 17.52 6.88
CA ASN A 48 0.82 17.72 8.22
C ASN A 48 1.41 16.45 8.86
N LEU A 49 1.12 15.27 8.33
CA LEU A 49 1.59 13.98 8.86
C LEU A 49 2.71 13.35 8.01
N ARG A 50 3.03 13.90 6.84
CA ARG A 50 4.10 13.40 5.95
C ARG A 50 5.41 13.11 6.67
N ASP A 51 5.90 14.07 7.43
CA ASP A 51 7.19 13.95 8.14
C ASP A 51 7.18 12.80 9.15
N LEU A 52 6.03 12.56 9.79
CA LEU A 52 5.85 11.46 10.73
C LEU A 52 5.99 10.13 9.98
N TYR A 53 5.23 9.93 8.91
CA TYR A 53 5.26 8.70 8.12
C TYR A 53 6.62 8.45 7.46
N TRP A 54 7.26 9.50 6.93
CA TRP A 54 8.58 9.36 6.32
C TRP A 54 9.69 9.01 7.32
N LYS A 55 9.63 9.59 8.53
CA LYS A 55 10.56 9.25 9.61
C LYS A 55 10.30 7.84 10.14
N TRP A 56 9.04 7.47 10.34
CA TRP A 56 8.66 6.18 10.87
C TRP A 56 9.06 5.04 9.92
N THR A 57 8.72 5.14 8.64
CA THR A 57 9.11 4.16 7.62
C THR A 57 10.62 4.06 7.47
N GLY A 58 11.33 5.20 7.49
CA GLY A 58 12.79 5.24 7.45
C GLY A 58 13.45 4.53 8.63
N ARG A 59 13.00 4.80 9.86
CA ARG A 59 13.55 4.19 11.09
C ARG A 59 13.37 2.69 11.16
N ASN A 60 12.31 2.17 10.55
CA ASN A 60 12.00 0.75 10.59
C ASN A 60 12.51 -0.02 9.35
N GLY A 61 13.17 0.63 8.38
CA GLY A 61 13.66 -0.03 7.16
C GLY A 61 12.56 -0.31 6.13
N GLY A 62 11.48 0.47 6.13
CA GLY A 62 10.38 0.37 5.17
C GLY A 62 10.65 1.08 3.84
N ARG A 63 11.70 1.90 3.76
CA ARG A 63 12.04 2.68 2.55
C ARG A 63 12.47 1.83 1.36
N ASP A 64 12.89 0.59 1.58
CA ASP A 64 13.31 -0.30 0.49
C ASP A 64 12.12 -0.76 -0.38
N TYR A 65 10.90 -0.60 0.11
CA TYR A 65 9.68 -1.12 -0.54
C TYR A 65 8.63 -0.03 -0.84
N VAL A 66 8.81 1.16 -0.27
CA VAL A 66 7.99 2.35 -0.53
C VAL A 66 8.70 3.23 -1.55
N THR A 67 7.97 3.65 -2.58
CA THR A 67 8.51 4.44 -3.69
C THR A 67 8.53 5.91 -3.35
N ASP A 68 7.40 6.44 -2.87
CA ASP A 68 7.28 7.83 -2.43
C ASP A 68 6.07 8.01 -1.50
N LEU A 69 5.90 9.23 -0.99
CA LEU A 69 4.70 9.70 -0.31
C LEU A 69 3.95 10.66 -1.21
N ILE A 70 2.63 10.49 -1.25
CA ILE A 70 1.70 11.40 -1.90
C ILE A 70 0.76 12.01 -0.87
N PHE A 71 0.10 13.08 -1.27
CA PHE A 71 -0.91 13.75 -0.48
C PHE A 71 -2.32 13.35 -0.90
N SER A 72 -3.26 13.44 0.03
CA SER A 72 -4.66 13.05 -0.21
C SER A 72 -5.38 13.95 -1.24
N ASP A 73 -4.81 15.12 -1.58
CA ASP A 73 -5.28 16.02 -2.63
C ASP A 73 -4.60 15.79 -3.99
N GLU A 74 -3.65 14.85 -4.07
CA GLU A 74 -3.01 14.40 -5.31
C GLU A 74 -3.72 13.14 -5.83
N TYR A 75 -3.95 13.08 -7.14
CA TYR A 75 -4.54 11.89 -7.76
C TYR A 75 -3.45 11.03 -8.41
N GLU A 76 -3.37 9.77 -7.99
CA GLU A 76 -2.51 8.75 -8.58
C GLU A 76 -3.36 7.52 -8.93
N PRO A 77 -3.34 7.03 -10.18
CA PRO A 77 -4.11 5.84 -10.53
C PRO A 77 -3.52 4.59 -9.86
N GLY A 78 -4.38 3.75 -9.27
CA GLY A 78 -3.93 2.52 -8.62
C GLY A 78 -5.00 1.84 -7.76
N ILE A 79 -4.57 0.78 -7.07
CA ILE A 79 -5.36 0.12 -6.02
C ILE A 79 -5.05 0.81 -4.70
N LYS A 80 -6.07 1.05 -3.87
CA LYS A 80 -5.89 1.66 -2.56
C LYS A 80 -6.12 0.64 -1.43
N LEU A 81 -5.23 0.62 -0.45
CA LEU A 81 -5.37 -0.09 0.81
C LEU A 81 -5.63 0.94 1.91
N ASP A 82 -6.83 0.89 2.49
CA ASP A 82 -7.33 1.91 3.43
C ASP A 82 -8.29 1.25 4.44
N ALA A 83 -8.54 1.86 5.58
CA ALA A 83 -9.60 1.44 6.50
C ALA A 83 -11.00 1.75 5.95
N ARG A 84 -11.13 2.71 5.03
CA ARG A 84 -12.42 3.16 4.48
C ARG A 84 -12.44 3.05 2.95
N GLN A 85 -13.64 2.87 2.40
CA GLN A 85 -13.80 2.84 0.94
C GLN A 85 -13.51 4.22 0.35
N ASP A 86 -12.60 4.26 -0.62
CA ASP A 86 -12.30 5.45 -1.40
C ASP A 86 -13.22 5.51 -2.64
N ARG A 87 -13.61 6.72 -3.04
CA ARG A 87 -14.51 6.92 -4.18
C ARG A 87 -13.79 6.91 -5.54
N LEU A 88 -12.49 7.21 -5.54
CA LEU A 88 -11.68 7.38 -6.74
C LEU A 88 -10.89 6.12 -7.08
N HIS A 89 -10.67 5.23 -6.11
CA HIS A 89 -9.84 4.03 -6.26
C HIS A 89 -10.59 2.74 -5.95
N PRO A 90 -10.34 1.66 -6.70
CA PRO A 90 -10.62 0.30 -6.23
C PRO A 90 -9.95 0.08 -4.88
N THR A 91 -10.75 -0.09 -3.83
CA THR A 91 -10.26 -0.10 -2.45
C THR A 91 -10.34 -1.49 -1.84
N ILE A 92 -9.23 -1.92 -1.24
CA ILE A 92 -9.18 -3.05 -0.31
C ILE A 92 -9.25 -2.45 1.09
N THR A 93 -10.31 -2.81 1.82
CA THR A 93 -10.50 -2.32 3.18
C THR A 93 -9.75 -3.17 4.20
N ALA A 94 -8.99 -2.53 5.08
CA ALA A 94 -8.32 -3.14 6.23
C ALA A 94 -8.05 -2.09 7.31
N GLU A 95 -8.32 -2.41 8.57
CA GLU A 95 -8.03 -1.50 9.70
C GLU A 95 -6.56 -1.54 10.16
N ARG A 96 -5.85 -2.62 9.82
CA ARG A 96 -4.45 -2.86 10.19
C ARG A 96 -3.84 -3.90 9.26
N ILE A 97 -2.52 -3.91 9.15
CA ILE A 97 -1.78 -4.98 8.47
C ILE A 97 -1.11 -5.84 9.55
N VAL A 98 -1.52 -7.10 9.66
CA VAL A 98 -1.12 -8.02 10.73
C VAL A 98 -0.94 -9.43 10.16
N PRO A 99 -0.21 -10.35 10.82
CA PRO A 99 0.08 -11.67 10.27
C PRO A 99 -1.18 -12.42 9.79
N GLU A 100 -2.29 -12.27 10.51
CA GLU A 100 -3.55 -12.96 10.28
C GLU A 100 -4.22 -12.57 8.94
N ASN A 101 -3.95 -11.38 8.41
CA ASN A 101 -4.58 -10.90 7.19
C ASN A 101 -3.64 -10.79 5.98
N LEU A 102 -2.34 -11.08 6.14
CA LEU A 102 -1.35 -10.93 5.07
C LEU A 102 -1.69 -11.70 3.79
N ALA A 103 -2.08 -12.98 3.93
CA ALA A 103 -2.41 -13.82 2.79
C ALA A 103 -3.61 -13.27 2.02
N LEU A 104 -4.67 -12.87 2.75
CA LEU A 104 -5.87 -12.29 2.18
C LEU A 104 -5.59 -10.95 1.48
N LEU A 105 -4.81 -10.07 2.11
CA LEU A 105 -4.45 -8.78 1.52
C LEU A 105 -3.62 -8.97 0.24
N THR A 106 -2.65 -9.88 0.26
CA THR A 106 -1.84 -10.21 -0.92
C THR A 106 -2.74 -10.71 -2.05
N GLU A 107 -3.60 -11.70 -1.79
CA GLU A 107 -4.52 -12.26 -2.77
C GLU A 107 -5.45 -11.20 -3.38
N ARG A 108 -6.03 -10.33 -2.53
CA ARG A 108 -6.95 -9.28 -3.00
C ARG A 108 -6.25 -8.24 -3.87
N VAL A 109 -5.03 -7.83 -3.50
CA VAL A 109 -4.24 -6.89 -4.32
C VAL A 109 -3.91 -7.56 -5.65
N SER A 110 -3.42 -8.80 -5.64
CA SER A 110 -3.08 -9.53 -6.87
C SER A 110 -4.28 -9.69 -7.80
N ARG A 111 -5.46 -10.06 -7.26
CA ARG A 111 -6.70 -10.16 -8.03
C ARG A 111 -7.08 -8.83 -8.68
N LEU A 112 -7.06 -7.73 -7.93
CA LEU A 112 -7.37 -6.41 -8.48
C LEU A 112 -6.31 -5.93 -9.47
N ALA A 113 -5.07 -6.38 -9.33
CA ALA A 113 -3.99 -6.10 -10.27
C ALA A 113 -4.07 -6.93 -11.56
N GLY A 114 -5.05 -7.84 -11.67
CA GLY A 114 -5.14 -8.79 -12.78
C GLY A 114 -4.04 -9.86 -12.74
N VAL A 115 -3.33 -9.97 -11.61
CA VAL A 115 -2.32 -11.00 -11.36
C VAL A 115 -2.99 -12.11 -10.56
N GLY A 116 -3.64 -13.04 -11.26
CA GLY A 116 -4.08 -14.30 -10.65
C GLY A 116 -2.93 -15.31 -10.57
N PRO A 117 -3.10 -16.47 -9.92
CA PRO A 117 -2.34 -17.64 -10.34
C PRO A 117 -2.47 -17.86 -11.86
#